data_AF-A0A397U3N9-F1
#
_entry.id   AF-A0A397U3N9-F1
#
_cell.length_a   1.000
_cell.length_b   1.000
_cell.length_c   1.000
_cell.angle_alpha   90.00
_cell.angle_beta   90.00
_cell.angle_gamma   90.00
#
_symmetry.space_group_name_H-M   'P 1'
#
loop_
_entity.id
_entity.type
_entity.pdbx_description
1 polymer ?
#
loop_
_entity_poly.entity_id
_entity_poly.type
_entity_poly.pdbx_seq_one_letter_code
_entity_poly.pdbx_strand_id
1 'polypeptide(L)'
;MISIKSLSTWIWSFKGVHDLIKQYRNGFNAVQGYADHASVQKTNYIETFCRTRCSIKFHMVLTDEGRVEPLNAETSPSDIHDVIGYRLPDEVYFYLSRGLMSPQYLNLNLVLIGY
;
A
#
# COMPACT_ATOMS: atom_id res chain seq x y z
N MET A 1 27.28 23.73 15.25
CA MET A 1 27.57 22.33 14.86
C MET A 1 26.34 21.50 15.18
N ILE A 2 25.39 21.37 14.25
CA ILE A 2 24.10 20.69 14.49
C ILE A 2 24.33 19.18 14.32
N SER A 3 24.05 18.43 15.37
CA SER A 3 24.27 16.98 15.46
C SER A 3 23.43 16.23 14.42
N ILE A 4 24.08 15.37 13.63
CA ILE A 4 23.53 14.56 12.53
C ILE A 4 22.36 13.66 13.01
N LYS A 5 22.30 13.33 14.31
CA LYS A 5 21.17 12.61 14.91
C LYS A 5 19.86 13.40 14.87
N SER A 6 19.92 14.73 14.99
CA SER A 6 18.74 15.60 14.94
C SER A 6 18.05 15.52 13.58
N LEU A 7 18.81 15.63 12.47
CA LEU A 7 18.26 15.56 11.11
C LEU A 7 17.49 14.27 10.81
N SER A 8 17.92 13.14 11.40
CA SER A 8 17.23 11.87 11.22
C SER A 8 15.83 11.88 11.82
N THR A 9 15.58 12.58 12.93
CA THR A 9 14.27 12.65 13.59
C THR A 9 13.32 13.65 12.92
N TRP A 10 13.87 14.67 12.25
CA TRP A 10 13.08 15.69 11.53
C TRP A 10 12.38 15.14 10.28
N ILE A 11 12.99 14.16 9.59
CA ILE A 11 12.41 13.56 8.38
C ILE A 11 11.16 12.70 8.67
N TRP A 12 11.04 12.15 9.89
CA TRP A 12 9.92 11.30 10.30
C TRP A 12 8.73 12.09 10.88
N SER A 13 8.86 13.41 11.04
CA SER A 13 7.75 14.25 11.47
C SER A 13 6.82 14.53 10.29
N PHE A 14 5.51 14.47 10.51
CA PHE A 14 4.50 14.81 9.51
C PHE A 14 4.76 16.19 8.87
N LYS A 15 5.23 17.16 9.67
CA LYS A 15 5.59 18.49 9.18
C LYS A 15 6.77 18.45 8.21
N GLY A 16 7.81 17.66 8.52
CA GLY A 16 8.97 17.47 7.64
C GLY A 16 8.60 16.81 6.32
N VAL A 17 7.76 15.77 6.36
CA VAL A 17 7.24 15.11 5.16
C VAL A 17 6.39 16.06 4.33
N HIS A 18 5.53 16.84 4.96
CA HIS A 18 4.68 17.81 4.28
C HIS A 18 5.50 18.92 3.60
N ASP A 19 6.53 19.45 4.26
CA ASP A 19 7.41 20.47 3.68
C ASP A 19 8.26 19.88 2.53
N LEU A 20 8.67 18.61 2.64
CA LEU A 20 9.32 17.87 1.55
C LEU A 20 8.40 17.72 0.33
N ILE A 21 7.14 17.32 0.52
CA ILE A 21 6.16 17.19 -0.57
C ILE A 21 5.92 18.54 -1.24
N LYS A 22 5.87 19.64 -0.47
CA LYS A 22 5.75 21.00 -1.02
C LYS A 22 6.91 21.37 -1.94
N GLN A 23 8.13 21.03 -1.55
CA GLN A 23 9.33 21.30 -2.36
C GLN A 23 9.32 20.52 -3.69
N TYR A 24 8.95 19.24 -3.65
CA TYR A 24 8.97 18.35 -4.82
C TYR A 24 7.65 18.29 -5.60
N ARG A 25 6.63 19.05 -5.16
CA ARG A 25 5.24 19.13 -5.66
C ARG A 25 4.40 17.85 -5.53
N ASN A 26 5.01 16.67 -5.59
CA ASN A 26 4.31 15.40 -5.43
C ASN A 26 5.19 14.41 -4.65
N GLY A 27 4.55 13.40 -4.05
CA GLY A 27 5.25 12.39 -3.24
C GLY A 27 6.18 11.49 -4.06
N PHE A 28 5.86 11.19 -5.33
CA PHE A 28 6.69 10.33 -6.17
C PHE A 28 8.03 10.99 -6.52
N ASN A 29 8.00 12.25 -6.95
CA ASN A 29 9.18 13.08 -7.22
C ASN A 29 10.05 13.24 -5.99
N ALA A 30 9.44 13.38 -4.81
CA ALA A 30 10.17 13.44 -3.55
C ALA A 30 10.99 12.16 -3.34
N VAL A 31 10.37 10.99 -3.54
CA VAL A 31 11.06 9.70 -3.41
C VAL A 31 12.10 9.50 -4.51
N GLN A 32 11.78 9.85 -5.76
CA GLN A 32 12.68 9.76 -6.91
C GLN A 32 13.92 10.64 -6.74
N GLY A 33 13.80 11.81 -6.08
CA GLY A 33 14.92 12.68 -5.78
C GLY A 33 15.98 12.05 -4.86
N TYR A 34 15.61 11.00 -4.12
CA TYR A 34 16.54 10.22 -3.28
C TYR A 34 16.86 8.84 -3.87
N ALA A 35 16.55 8.58 -5.15
CA ALA A 35 16.79 7.30 -5.80
C ALA A 35 18.26 6.85 -5.74
N ASP A 36 19.19 7.79 -5.81
CA ASP A 36 20.63 7.53 -5.78
C ASP A 36 21.18 7.28 -4.37
N HIS A 37 20.36 7.47 -3.32
CA HIS A 37 20.80 7.29 -1.95
C HIS A 37 20.92 5.80 -1.60
N ALA A 38 22.07 5.38 -1.06
CA ALA A 38 22.39 3.97 -0.82
C ALA A 38 21.37 3.22 0.08
N SER A 39 20.65 3.91 0.96
CA SER A 39 19.59 3.32 1.79
C SER A 39 18.30 3.03 1.01
N VAL A 40 18.01 3.82 -0.03
CA VAL A 40 16.81 3.69 -0.89
C VAL A 40 17.03 2.56 -1.90
N GLN A 41 18.22 2.46 -2.48
CA GLN A 41 18.59 1.38 -3.42
C GLN A 41 18.54 0.00 -2.77
N LYS A 42 19.07 -0.12 -1.54
CA LYS A 42 19.08 -1.41 -0.80
C LYS A 42 17.69 -1.96 -0.49
N THR A 43 16.68 -1.10 -0.40
CA THR A 43 15.33 -1.45 0.06
C THR A 43 14.30 -1.48 -1.06
N ASN A 44 14.70 -1.14 -2.29
CA ASN A 44 13.78 -0.96 -3.42
C ASN A 44 12.56 -0.08 -3.03
N TYR A 45 12.85 1.00 -2.33
CA TYR A 45 11.83 1.81 -1.66
C TYR A 45 10.89 2.50 -2.66
N ILE A 46 11.37 2.85 -3.86
CA ILE A 46 10.53 3.42 -4.92
C ILE A 46 9.41 2.44 -5.31
N GLU A 47 9.75 1.18 -5.55
CA GLU A 47 8.75 0.16 -5.89
C GLU A 47 7.78 -0.05 -4.73
N THR A 48 8.29 -0.15 -3.51
CA THR A 48 7.48 -0.32 -2.29
C THR A 48 6.52 0.85 -2.09
N PHE A 49 6.97 2.08 -2.34
CA PHE A 49 6.14 3.29 -2.27
C PHE A 49 5.03 3.27 -3.31
N CYS A 50 5.35 2.95 -4.58
CA CYS A 50 4.37 2.83 -5.65
C CYS A 50 3.34 1.75 -5.34
N ARG A 51 3.79 0.58 -4.88
CA ARG A 51 2.94 -0.55 -4.48
C ARG A 51 1.98 -0.13 -3.36
N THR A 52 2.51 0.46 -2.29
CA THR A 52 1.70 0.93 -1.14
C THR A 52 0.68 2.00 -1.56
N ARG A 53 1.09 2.96 -2.41
CA ARG A 53 0.19 3.99 -2.92
C ARG A 53 -0.95 3.39 -3.74
N CYS A 54 -0.66 2.39 -4.56
CA CYS A 54 -1.68 1.64 -5.32
C CYS A 54 -2.60 0.85 -4.39
N SER A 55 -2.07 0.14 -3.39
CA SER A 55 -2.87 -0.60 -2.41
C SER A 55 -3.85 0.31 -1.67
N ILE A 56 -3.45 1.53 -1.29
CA ILE A 56 -4.34 2.48 -0.63
C ILE A 56 -5.40 3.03 -1.61
N LYS A 57 -4.98 3.45 -2.82
CA LYS A 57 -5.86 4.10 -3.80
C LYS A 57 -6.94 3.15 -4.34
N PHE A 58 -6.63 1.87 -4.42
CA PHE A 58 -7.46 0.87 -5.08
C PHE A 58 -7.80 -0.30 -4.16
N HIS A 59 -7.76 -0.11 -2.84
CA HIS A 59 -8.16 -1.15 -1.89
C HIS A 59 -9.55 -1.68 -2.23
N MET A 60 -9.76 -2.96 -1.95
CA MET A 60 -11.03 -3.64 -2.20
C MET A 60 -12.07 -3.17 -1.19
N VAL A 61 -13.28 -2.89 -1.69
CA VAL A 61 -14.45 -2.54 -0.90
C VAL A 61 -15.59 -3.48 -1.24
N LEU A 62 -16.40 -3.82 -0.23
CA LEU A 62 -17.63 -4.58 -0.41
C LEU A 62 -18.77 -3.59 -0.65
N THR A 63 -19.43 -3.69 -1.80
CA THR A 63 -20.60 -2.87 -2.13
C THR A 63 -21.86 -3.41 -1.43
N ASP A 64 -22.89 -2.57 -1.38
CA ASP A 64 -24.23 -2.94 -0.92
C ASP A 64 -24.90 -4.02 -1.80
N GLU A 65 -24.55 -4.06 -3.08
CA GLU A 65 -24.88 -5.13 -4.05
C GLU A 65 -24.19 -6.48 -3.72
N GLY A 66 -23.30 -6.51 -2.71
CA GLY A 66 -22.59 -7.72 -2.29
C GLY A 66 -21.39 -8.09 -3.17
N ARG A 67 -20.95 -7.18 -4.05
CA ARG A 67 -19.79 -7.37 -4.92
C ARG A 67 -18.54 -6.79 -4.30
N VAL A 68 -17.40 -7.42 -4.52
CA VAL A 68 -16.11 -6.87 -4.10
C VAL A 68 -15.44 -6.15 -5.25
N GLU A 69 -15.31 -4.85 -5.16
CA GLU A 69 -14.73 -4.06 -6.25
C GLU A 69 -13.64 -3.13 -5.71
N PRO A 70 -12.59 -2.82 -6.49
CA PRO A 70 -11.62 -1.83 -6.08
C PRO A 70 -12.28 -0.44 -6.01
N LEU A 71 -11.96 0.34 -4.98
CA LEU A 71 -12.58 1.65 -4.74
C LEU A 71 -12.61 2.58 -5.97
N ASN A 72 -11.56 2.51 -6.80
CA ASN A 72 -11.43 3.32 -8.01
C ASN A 72 -11.25 2.43 -9.25
N ALA A 73 -12.20 1.52 -9.51
CA ALA A 73 -12.16 0.58 -10.63
C ALA A 73 -11.87 1.26 -11.98
N GLU A 74 -12.44 2.43 -12.25
CA GLU A 74 -12.29 3.11 -13.54
C GLU A 74 -10.88 3.63 -13.83
N THR A 75 -10.08 3.88 -12.79
CA THR A 75 -8.69 4.34 -12.95
C THR A 75 -7.68 3.25 -12.58
N SER A 76 -8.17 2.04 -12.34
CA SER A 76 -7.36 0.91 -11.90
C SER A 76 -6.62 0.29 -13.08
N PRO A 77 -5.29 0.11 -13.00
CA PRO A 77 -4.56 -0.67 -13.98
C PRO A 77 -5.01 -2.15 -13.96
N SER A 78 -4.96 -2.81 -15.12
CA SER A 78 -5.34 -4.23 -15.27
C SER A 78 -4.56 -5.17 -14.35
N ASP A 79 -3.33 -4.80 -14.02
CA ASP A 79 -2.37 -5.65 -13.28
C ASP A 79 -2.39 -5.38 -11.78
N ILE A 80 -3.50 -4.85 -11.25
CA ILE A 80 -3.57 -4.51 -9.83
C ILE A 80 -3.60 -5.72 -8.89
N HIS A 81 -3.95 -6.89 -9.43
CA HIS A 81 -3.91 -8.17 -8.75
C HIS A 81 -2.48 -8.53 -8.28
N ASP A 82 -1.43 -8.05 -8.95
CA ASP A 82 -0.04 -8.24 -8.53
C ASP A 82 0.33 -7.42 -7.27
N VAL A 83 -0.42 -6.34 -7.02
CA VAL A 83 -0.17 -5.42 -5.90
C VAL A 83 -1.05 -5.75 -4.69
N ILE A 84 -2.31 -6.13 -4.93
CA ILE A 84 -3.30 -6.42 -3.88
C ILE A 84 -3.32 -7.91 -3.52
N GLY A 85 -2.85 -8.77 -4.42
CA GLY A 85 -2.92 -10.22 -4.32
C GLY A 85 -4.19 -10.78 -4.97
N TYR A 86 -4.34 -12.11 -4.85
CA TYR A 86 -5.48 -12.82 -5.39
C TYR A 86 -6.78 -12.42 -4.70
N ARG A 87 -7.76 -12.02 -5.51
CA ARG A 87 -9.12 -11.74 -5.05
C ARG A 87 -9.81 -13.04 -4.69
N LEU A 88 -10.39 -13.09 -3.49
CA LEU A 88 -11.22 -14.21 -3.06
C LEU A 88 -12.61 -14.14 -3.70
N PRO A 89 -13.35 -15.26 -3.76
CA PRO A 89 -14.75 -15.24 -4.19
C PRO A 89 -15.59 -14.28 -3.34
N ASP A 90 -16.60 -13.66 -3.95
CA ASP A 90 -17.45 -12.66 -3.30
C ASP A 90 -18.22 -13.24 -2.10
N GLU A 91 -18.57 -14.53 -2.16
CA GLU A 91 -19.22 -15.25 -1.06
C GLU A 91 -18.35 -15.26 0.19
N VAL A 92 -17.03 -15.42 0.04
CA VAL A 92 -16.09 -15.45 1.16
C VAL A 92 -16.05 -14.09 1.85
N TYR A 93 -16.03 -13.00 1.08
CA TYR A 93 -16.09 -11.65 1.61
C TYR A 93 -17.44 -11.33 2.27
N PHE A 94 -18.54 -11.84 1.72
CA PHE A 94 -19.86 -11.73 2.33
C PHE A 94 -19.92 -12.45 3.69
N TYR A 95 -19.40 -13.68 3.79
CA TYR A 95 -19.35 -14.39 5.06
C TYR A 95 -18.42 -13.73 6.07
N LEU A 96 -17.32 -13.13 5.61
CA LEU A 96 -16.42 -12.34 6.45
C LEU A 96 -17.11 -11.08 6.98
N SER A 97 -17.83 -10.34 6.13
CA SER A 97 -18.51 -9.08 6.52
C SER A 97 -19.66 -9.32 7.49
N ARG A 98 -20.31 -10.50 7.41
CA ARG A 98 -21.35 -10.93 8.35
C ARG A 98 -20.80 -11.56 9.64
N GLY A 99 -19.48 -11.74 9.76
CA GLY A 99 -18.84 -12.39 10.91
C GLY A 99 -19.10 -13.88 11.01
N LEU A 100 -19.57 -14.52 9.93
CA LEU A 100 -19.82 -15.96 9.86
C LEU A 100 -18.53 -16.77 9.60
N MET A 101 -17.49 -16.11 9.10
CA MET A 101 -16.15 -16.68 8.94
C MET A 101 -15.11 -15.86 9.71
N SER A 102 -14.21 -16.58 10.39
CA SER A 102 -13.08 -15.96 11.10
C SER A 102 -11.93 -15.71 10.11
N PRO A 103 -11.33 -14.50 10.09
CA PRO A 103 -10.19 -14.16 9.20
C PRO A 103 -9.00 -15.13 9.31
N GLN A 104 -8.84 -15.82 10.44
CA GLN A 104 -7.75 -16.72 10.75
C GLN A 104 -7.75 -17.98 9.86
N TYR A 105 -8.91 -18.46 9.42
CA TYR A 105 -9.02 -19.66 8.57
C TYR A 105 -8.65 -19.38 7.10
N LEU A 106 -8.75 -18.12 6.68
CA LEU A 106 -8.32 -17.66 5.37
C LEU A 106 -6.80 -17.66 5.23
N ASN A 107 -6.10 -17.22 6.28
CA ASN A 107 -4.64 -17.18 6.31
C ASN A 107 -4.04 -18.61 6.33
N LEU A 108 -4.68 -19.53 7.06
CA LEU A 108 -4.20 -20.91 7.18
C LEU A 108 -4.21 -21.66 5.83
N ASN A 109 -5.20 -21.41 4.97
CA ASN A 109 -5.29 -22.07 3.68
C ASN A 109 -4.34 -21.48 2.62
N LEU A 110 -4.12 -20.16 2.57
CA LEU A 110 -3.14 -19.62 1.61
C LEU A 110 -1.71 -20.15 1.87
N VAL A 111 -1.32 -20.27 3.14
CA VAL A 111 -0.01 -20.84 3.53
C VAL A 111 0.10 -22.33 3.22
N LEU A 112 -0.98 -23.10 3.35
CA LEU A 112 -0.99 -24.54 3.08
C LEU A 112 -1.09 -24.89 1.58
N ILE A 113 -1.61 -23.98 0.75
CA ILE A 113 -1.71 -24.18 -0.71
C ILE A 113 -0.46 -23.66 -1.44
N GLY A 114 0.53 -23.08 -0.73
CA GLY A 114 1.83 -22.74 -1.29
C GLY A 114 1.81 -21.57 -2.29
N TYR A 115 0.94 -20.59 -2.06
CA TYR A 115 0.95 -19.29 -2.76
C TYR A 115 1.61 -18.21 -1.91
#